data_AF-A0A2A5A4T8-F1
#
_entry.id   AF-A0A2A5A4T8-F1
#
_cell.length_a   1.000
_cell.length_b   1.000
_cell.length_c   1.000
_cell.angle_alpha   90.00
_cell.angle_beta   90.00
_cell.angle_gamma   90.00
#
_symmetry.space_group_name_H-M   'P 1'
#
loop_
_entity.id
_entity.type
_entity.pdbx_description
1 polymer ?
#
loop_
_entity_poly.entity_id
_entity_poly.type
_entity_poly.pdbx_seq_one_letter_code
_entity_poly.pdbx_strand_id
1 'polypeptide(L)'
;MNLPGLLLALCIYFPVTSGPFVDKLSEAEFGRLHEQLQASSEVPWRTIPWKISLLDAQRASLSQKKPIFIWAMDGHPLGCT
;
A
#
# COMPACT_ATOMS: atom_id res chain seq x y z
N MET A 1 -18.11 -13.73 -60.06
CA MET A 1 -16.90 -13.93 -59.23
C MET A 1 -16.57 -12.57 -58.62
N ASN A 2 -17.24 -12.09 -57.56
CA ASN A 2 -17.11 -12.42 -56.13
C ASN A 2 -15.61 -12.53 -55.72
N LEU A 3 -14.99 -11.76 -54.83
CA LEU A 3 -15.37 -10.67 -53.92
C LEU A 3 -14.03 -10.11 -53.37
N PRO A 4 -13.55 -8.87 -53.66
CA PRO A 4 -12.35 -8.33 -53.03
C PRO A 4 -12.76 -7.50 -51.81
N GLY A 5 -12.86 -8.12 -50.64
CA GLY A 5 -13.34 -7.38 -49.47
C GLY A 5 -13.31 -8.11 -48.14
N LEU A 6 -12.52 -9.18 -48.01
CA LEU A 6 -12.50 -9.99 -46.80
C LEU A 6 -11.10 -10.07 -46.15
N LEU A 7 -10.39 -8.95 -46.09
CA LEU A 7 -9.11 -8.87 -45.36
C LEU A 7 -9.03 -7.68 -44.39
N LEU A 8 -10.11 -6.93 -44.21
CA LEU A 8 -10.12 -5.70 -43.41
C LEU A 8 -11.11 -5.69 -42.23
N ALA A 9 -11.64 -6.84 -41.82
CA ALA A 9 -12.64 -6.92 -40.75
C ALA A 9 -12.34 -8.00 -39.68
N LEU A 10 -11.06 -8.24 -39.37
CA LEU A 10 -10.63 -9.11 -38.26
C LEU A 10 -10.09 -8.34 -37.04
N CYS A 11 -10.39 -7.04 -36.94
CA CYS A 11 -10.08 -6.22 -35.75
C CYS A 11 -11.32 -5.98 -34.86
N ILE A 12 -12.37 -6.80 -34.95
CA ILE A 12 -13.59 -6.62 -34.16
C ILE A 12 -13.55 -7.55 -32.95
N TYR A 13 -13.47 -6.93 -31.78
CA TYR A 13 -13.83 -7.45 -30.47
C TYR A 13 -12.97 -8.60 -29.91
N PHE A 14 -11.82 -8.24 -29.34
CA PHE A 14 -11.59 -8.78 -28.00
C PHE A 14 -12.53 -8.00 -27.07
N PRO A 15 -13.58 -8.62 -26.49
CA PRO A 15 -14.19 -8.02 -25.34
C PRO A 15 -13.07 -7.89 -24.32
N VAL A 16 -12.78 -6.67 -23.87
CA VAL A 16 -12.12 -6.48 -22.59
C VAL A 16 -13.10 -7.06 -21.58
N THR A 17 -12.99 -8.36 -21.33
CA THR A 17 -13.61 -8.95 -20.16
C THR A 17 -12.88 -8.28 -19.00
N SER A 18 -13.57 -7.38 -18.31
CA SER A 18 -13.20 -7.09 -16.93
C SER A 18 -13.13 -8.45 -16.25
N GLY A 19 -11.91 -8.95 -16.01
CA GLY A 19 -11.72 -10.15 -15.22
C GLY A 19 -12.51 -10.01 -13.92
N PRO A 20 -12.95 -11.12 -13.31
CA PRO A 20 -13.73 -11.05 -12.07
C PRO A 20 -12.98 -10.10 -11.12
N PHE A 21 -13.68 -9.04 -10.70
CA PHE A 21 -13.16 -8.10 -9.72
C PHE A 21 -12.67 -8.94 -8.55
N VAL A 22 -11.36 -8.91 -8.30
CA VAL A 22 -10.69 -9.70 -7.26
C VAL A 22 -11.53 -9.57 -5.99
N ASP A 23 -11.91 -10.71 -5.43
CA ASP A 23 -12.70 -10.81 -4.20
C ASP A 23 -12.18 -9.78 -3.19
N LYS A 24 -13.10 -8.96 -2.67
CA LYS A 24 -12.76 -8.02 -1.60
C LYS A 24 -12.14 -8.82 -0.47
N LEU A 25 -10.97 -8.38 0.01
CA LEU A 25 -10.30 -9.00 1.16
C LEU A 25 -11.30 -9.14 2.31
N SER A 26 -11.59 -10.37 2.71
CA SER A 26 -12.46 -10.60 3.87
C SER A 26 -11.73 -10.22 5.16
N GLU A 27 -12.48 -9.91 6.22
CA GLU A 27 -11.92 -9.60 7.53
C GLU A 27 -11.04 -10.74 8.07
N ALA A 28 -11.45 -11.99 7.82
CA ALA A 28 -10.70 -13.18 8.24
C ALA A 28 -9.37 -13.30 7.48
N GLU A 29 -9.37 -13.05 6.18
CA GLU A 29 -8.14 -13.06 5.38
C GLU A 29 -7.22 -11.90 5.73
N PHE A 30 -7.79 -10.71 5.98
CA PHE A 30 -7.04 -9.57 6.49
C PHE A 30 -6.37 -9.91 7.81
N GLY A 31 -7.11 -10.43 8.80
CA GLY A 31 -6.57 -10.80 10.10
C GLY A 31 -5.40 -11.79 9.99
N ARG A 32 -5.58 -12.85 9.20
CA ARG A 32 -4.54 -13.86 8.95
C ARG A 32 -3.29 -13.26 8.30
N LEU A 33 -3.46 -12.47 7.23
CA LEU A 33 -2.33 -11.86 6.53
C LEU A 33 -1.64 -10.80 7.37
N HIS A 34 -2.41 -9.97 8.07
CA HIS A 34 -1.89 -8.93 8.94
C HIS A 34 -1.01 -9.55 10.03
N GLU A 35 -1.46 -10.61 10.71
CA GLU A 35 -0.65 -11.32 11.70
C GLU A 35 0.68 -11.83 11.12
N GLN A 36 0.66 -12.35 9.89
CA GLN A 36 1.86 -12.88 9.21
C GLN A 36 2.84 -11.79 8.75
N LEU A 37 2.34 -10.60 8.40
CA LEU A 37 3.14 -9.51 7.81
C LEU A 37 3.66 -8.51 8.85
N GLN A 38 3.14 -8.55 10.07
CA GLN A 38 3.61 -7.68 11.15
C GLN A 38 5.02 -8.09 11.60
N ALA A 39 5.90 -7.11 11.76
CA ALA A 39 7.17 -7.33 12.44
C ALA A 39 6.93 -7.75 13.91
N SER A 40 7.77 -8.64 14.43
CA SER A 40 7.76 -9.07 15.84
C SER A 40 7.70 -7.86 16.79
N SER A 41 6.92 -7.96 17.88
CA SER A 41 6.82 -6.91 18.91
C SER A 41 8.18 -6.56 19.54
N GLU A 42 9.11 -7.51 19.55
CA GLU A 42 10.41 -7.39 20.19
C GLU A 42 11.44 -6.60 19.37
N VAL A 43 11.10 -6.22 18.13
CA VAL A 43 12.03 -5.42 17.32
C VAL A 43 12.22 -4.03 17.97
N PRO A 44 13.46 -3.53 18.13
CA PRO A 44 13.73 -2.33 18.93
C PRO A 44 12.96 -1.08 18.51
N TRP A 45 12.67 -0.90 17.22
CA TRP A 45 11.92 0.27 16.78
C TRP A 45 10.45 0.24 17.21
N ARG A 46 9.85 -0.93 17.48
CA ARG A 46 8.46 -1.03 17.98
C ARG A 46 8.34 -0.73 19.47
N THR A 47 9.44 -0.81 20.23
CA THR A 47 9.44 -0.55 21.67
C THR A 47 9.54 0.95 22.00
N ILE A 48 9.88 1.78 21.02
CA ILE A 48 9.95 3.23 21.17
C ILE A 48 8.52 3.79 21.29
N PRO A 49 8.22 4.62 22.30
CA PRO A 49 6.90 5.24 22.46
C PRO A 49 6.74 6.43 21.49
N TRP A 50 6.63 6.12 20.19
CA TRP A 50 6.53 7.11 19.12
C TRP A 50 5.38 8.10 19.37
N LYS A 51 5.65 9.39 19.13
CA LYS A 51 4.61 10.40 19.06
C LYS A 51 4.08 10.46 17.63
N ILE A 52 2.80 10.11 17.45
CA ILE A 52 2.11 10.19 16.14
C ILE A 52 1.62 11.60 15.80
N SER A 53 1.71 12.54 16.74
CA SER A 53 1.32 13.95 16.59
C SER A 53 2.57 14.83 16.64
N LEU A 54 2.82 15.58 15.57
CA LEU A 54 3.97 16.47 15.48
C LEU A 54 3.92 17.58 16.54
N LEU A 55 2.72 18.10 16.85
CA LEU A 55 2.54 19.14 17.86
C LEU A 55 2.81 18.62 19.27
N ASP A 56 2.41 17.39 19.58
CA ASP A 56 2.74 16.76 20.86
C ASP A 56 4.25 16.49 20.97
N ALA A 57 4.88 16.05 19.88
CA ALA A 57 6.33 15.84 19.82
C ALA A 57 7.10 17.15 20.02
N GLN A 58 6.67 18.25 19.40
CA GLN A 58 7.26 19.57 19.56
C GLN A 58 7.16 20.07 21.01
N ARG A 59 5.98 19.98 21.63
CA ARG A 59 5.80 20.34 23.04
C ARG A 59 6.70 19.53 23.98
N ALA A 60 6.81 18.22 23.74
CA ALA A 60 7.68 17.34 24.54
C ALA A 60 9.17 17.65 24.34
N SER A 61 9.59 17.98 23.11
CA SER A 61 10.96 18.34 22.79
C SER A 61 11.39 19.61 23.53
N LEU A 62 10.55 20.65 23.54
CA LEU A 62 10.81 21.90 24.25
C LEU A 62 10.89 21.68 25.76
N SER A 63 9.95 20.93 26.35
CA SER A 63 9.93 20.71 27.80
C SER A 63 11.12 19.85 28.28
N GLN A 64 11.53 18.87 27.49
CA GLN A 64 12.64 17.96 27.82
C GLN A 64 14.01 18.48 27.36
N LYS A 65 14.06 19.57 26.59
CA LYS A 65 15.28 20.11 25.96
C LYS A 65 16.03 19.05 25.13
N LYS A 66 15.28 18.25 24.36
CA LYS A 66 15.81 17.19 23.49
C LYS A 66 15.41 17.45 22.04
N PRO A 67 16.27 17.13 21.05
CA PRO A 67 15.89 17.25 19.64
C PRO A 67 14.76 16.27 19.27
N ILE A 68 14.02 16.60 18.22
CA ILE A 68 13.03 15.69 17.63
C ILE A 68 13.74 14.81 16.59
N PHE A 69 13.61 13.50 16.73
CA PHE A 69 13.91 12.55 15.66
C PHE A 69 12.60 12.21 14.95
N ILE A 70 12.54 12.48 13.64
CA ILE A 70 11.37 12.20 12.81
C ILE A 70 11.69 11.00 11.93
N TRP A 71 10.94 9.91 12.13
CA TRP A 71 10.90 8.80 11.18
C TRP A 71 9.65 8.98 10.32
N ALA A 72 9.84 9.55 9.14
CA ALA A 72 8.83 9.61 8.10
C ALA A 72 9.32 8.76 6.92
N MET A 73 8.46 7.90 6.40
CA MET A 73 8.71 7.31 5.10
C MET A 73 8.40 8.39 4.05
N ASP A 74 9.42 8.84 3.34
CA ASP A 74 9.32 9.76 2.20
C ASP A 74 9.19 9.03 0.85
N GLY A 75 9.20 7.69 0.85
CA GLY A 75 9.05 6.85 -0.34
C GLY A 75 7.61 6.38 -0.60
N HIS A 76 7.31 6.08 -1.87
CA HIS A 76 6.05 5.48 -2.32
C HIS A 76 5.56 4.42 -1.31
N PRO A 77 4.31 4.49 -0.85
CA PRO A 77 3.81 3.73 0.32
C PRO A 77 3.80 2.20 0.13
N LEU A 78 4.27 1.69 -1.02
CA LEU A 78 4.33 0.27 -1.37
C LEU A 78 5.74 -0.21 -1.78
N GLY A 79 6.80 0.53 -1.46
CA GLY A 79 8.17 -0.02 -1.45
C GLY A 79 8.63 -0.66 -2.78
N CYS A 80 8.39 0.00 -3.91
CA CYS A 80 8.98 -0.39 -5.19
C CYS A 80 9.61 0.84 -5.85
N THR A 81 10.94 0.80 -6.01
CA THR A 81 11.71 1.46 -7.06
C THR A 81 12.58 0.42 -7.71
#